data_AF-C0ZYF8-F1
#
_entry.id   AF-C0ZYF8-F1
#
_cell.length_a   1.000
_cell.length_b   1.000
_cell.length_c   1.000
_cell.angle_alpha   90.00
_cell.angle_beta   90.00
_cell.angle_gamma   90.00
#
_symmetry.space_group_name_H-M   'P 1'
#
loop_
_entity.id
_entity.type
_entity.pdbx_description
1 polymer ?
#
loop_
_entity_poly.entity_id
_entity_poly.type
_entity_poly.pdbx_seq_one_letter_code
_entity_poly.pdbx_strand_id
1 'polypeptide(L)'
;MRMAPSIFAHVMKVIRIACAGFNQHVPLSERQVDSLSMFAMHRTKQKILTSFAPYLTKGTMPRAFDHLQLGEQLVALGGVFRSQMPNHNPDHEKLPALADQWFKRYDDGYDCTRWYTAESQAQESITSGAN
;
A
#
# COMPACT_ATOMS: atom_id res chain seq x y z
N MET A 1 13.58 21.96 -1.14
CA MET A 1 14.26 20.70 -1.54
C MET A 1 14.54 20.70 -3.05
N ARG A 2 15.66 21.27 -3.51
CA ARG A 2 15.96 21.39 -4.97
C ARG A 2 16.27 20.05 -5.64
N MET A 3 16.82 19.08 -4.90
CA MET A 3 17.29 17.80 -5.44
C MET A 3 16.23 16.68 -5.43
N ALA A 4 15.09 16.89 -4.75
CA ALA A 4 14.06 15.86 -4.60
C ALA A 4 13.56 15.25 -5.93
N PRO A 5 13.32 16.04 -6.99
CA PRO A 5 12.89 15.47 -8.28
C PRO A 5 13.95 14.54 -8.90
N SER A 6 15.24 14.88 -8.79
CA SER A 6 16.34 14.09 -9.33
C SER A 6 16.51 12.77 -8.56
N ILE A 7 16.45 12.82 -7.24
CA ILE A 7 16.50 11.63 -6.38
C ILE A 7 15.32 10.71 -6.70
N PHE A 8 14.10 11.24 -6.77
CA PHE A 8 12.91 10.44 -7.09
C PHE A 8 13.02 9.81 -8.47
N ALA A 9 13.50 10.55 -9.48
CA ALA A 9 13.74 10.00 -10.81
C ALA A 9 14.75 8.84 -10.79
N HIS A 10 15.83 8.97 -10.03
CA HIS A 10 16.83 7.91 -9.87
C HIS A 10 16.24 6.67 -9.18
N VAL A 11 15.54 6.85 -8.06
CA VAL A 11 14.87 5.76 -7.33
C VAL A 11 13.89 5.03 -8.25
N MET A 12 13.05 5.76 -8.99
CA MET A 12 12.10 5.16 -9.93
C MET A 12 12.80 4.40 -11.06
N LYS A 13 13.98 4.85 -11.50
CA LYS A 13 14.81 4.11 -12.47
C LYS A 13 15.31 2.80 -11.89
N VAL A 14 15.81 2.79 -10.64
CA VAL A 14 16.28 1.58 -9.96
C VAL A 14 15.14 0.59 -9.74
N ILE A 15 13.98 1.04 -9.26
CA ILE A 15 12.79 0.19 -9.08
C ILE A 15 12.38 -0.46 -10.41
N ARG A 16 12.45 0.28 -11.52
CA ARG A 16 12.13 -0.27 -12.85
C ARG A 16 13.09 -1.39 -13.25
N ILE A 17 14.37 -1.25 -12.95
CA ILE A 17 15.37 -2.29 -13.21
C ILE A 17 15.06 -3.54 -12.37
N ALA A 18 14.76 -3.37 -11.08
CA ALA A 18 14.40 -4.48 -10.20
C ALA A 18 13.16 -5.23 -10.71
N CYS A 19 12.10 -4.51 -11.09
CA CYS A 19 10.89 -5.10 -11.68
C CYS A 19 11.19 -5.86 -12.98
N ALA A 20 11.98 -5.27 -13.88
CA ALA A 20 12.40 -5.96 -15.09
C ALA A 20 13.17 -7.26 -14.78
N GLY A 21 14.03 -7.24 -13.76
CA GLY A 21 14.72 -8.43 -13.25
C GLY A 21 13.76 -9.50 -12.74
N PHE A 22 12.75 -9.14 -11.94
CA PHE A 22 11.72 -10.10 -11.51
C PHE A 22 10.99 -10.74 -12.69
N ASN A 23 10.63 -9.95 -13.70
CA ASN A 23 9.97 -10.48 -14.90
C ASN A 23 10.85 -11.43 -15.71
N GLN A 24 12.17 -11.28 -15.63
CA GLN A 24 13.14 -12.13 -16.33
C GLN A 24 13.44 -13.42 -15.56
N HIS A 25 13.51 -13.35 -14.23
CA HIS A 25 13.97 -14.46 -13.40
C HIS A 25 12.86 -15.25 -12.71
N VAL A 26 11.65 -14.69 -12.58
CA VAL A 26 10.51 -15.35 -11.92
C VAL A 26 9.41 -15.63 -12.94
N PRO A 27 9.07 -16.91 -13.20
CA PRO A 27 7.98 -17.28 -14.09
C PRO A 27 6.66 -16.62 -13.68
N LEU A 28 5.78 -16.32 -14.66
CA LEU A 28 4.48 -15.67 -14.39
C LEU A 28 3.62 -16.47 -13.39
N SER A 29 3.69 -17.80 -13.43
CA SER A 29 2.99 -18.70 -12.51
C SER A 29 3.38 -18.53 -11.05
N GLU A 30 4.58 -18.03 -10.75
CA GLU A 30 5.05 -17.80 -9.38
C GLU A 30 4.85 -16.35 -8.95
N ARG A 31 5.18 -15.38 -9.82
CA ARG A 31 4.99 -13.95 -9.51
C ARG A 31 3.53 -13.51 -9.50
N GLN A 32 2.62 -14.28 -10.11
CA GLN A 32 1.17 -14.03 -10.25
C GLN A 32 0.78 -12.78 -11.06
N VAL A 33 1.64 -11.75 -11.08
CA VAL A 33 1.41 -10.46 -11.73
C VAL A 33 2.65 -10.00 -12.49
N ASP A 34 2.44 -9.20 -13.54
CA ASP A 34 3.53 -8.46 -14.15
C ASP A 34 4.06 -7.40 -13.16
N SER A 35 5.31 -7.53 -12.71
CA SER A 35 5.89 -6.61 -11.71
C SER A 35 5.97 -5.16 -12.20
N LEU A 36 6.03 -4.93 -13.52
CA LEU A 36 5.99 -3.59 -14.09
C LEU A 36 4.59 -2.95 -14.00
N SER A 37 3.56 -3.70 -13.60
CA SER A 37 2.20 -3.19 -13.40
C SER A 37 2.09 -2.14 -12.29
N MET A 38 3.11 -1.99 -11.44
CA MET A 38 3.17 -0.85 -10.51
C MET A 38 3.30 0.51 -11.24
N PHE A 39 3.86 0.53 -12.46
CA PHE A 39 4.03 1.75 -13.23
C PHE A 39 2.76 2.07 -14.03
N ALA A 40 2.19 3.26 -13.82
CA ALA A 40 0.96 3.70 -14.50
C ALA A 40 1.07 3.62 -16.03
N MET A 41 2.18 4.09 -16.61
CA MET A 41 2.42 4.04 -18.06
C MET A 41 2.43 2.61 -18.62
N HIS A 42 3.00 1.65 -17.87
CA HIS A 42 3.02 0.25 -18.27
C HIS A 42 1.62 -0.35 -18.23
N ARG A 43 0.83 -0.05 -17.18
CA ARG A 43 -0.58 -0.46 -17.11
C ARG A 43 -1.41 0.09 -18.27
N THR A 44 -1.23 1.37 -18.62
CA THR A 44 -1.95 1.97 -19.75
C THR A 44 -1.58 1.26 -21.06
N LYS A 45 -0.28 1.05 -21.32
CA LYS A 45 0.17 0.31 -22.49
C LYS A 45 -0.41 -1.10 -22.52
N GLN A 46 -0.42 -1.78 -21.39
CA GLN A 46 -0.89 -3.15 -21.31
C GLN A 46 -2.41 -3.25 -21.47
N LYS A 47 -3.17 -2.29 -20.92
CA LYS A 47 -4.62 -2.18 -21.14
C LYS A 47 -4.97 -2.00 -22.62
N ILE A 48 -4.22 -1.15 -23.33
CA ILE A 48 -4.38 -0.95 -24.77
C ILE A 48 -4.08 -2.26 -25.52
N LEU A 49 -2.93 -2.88 -25.23
CA LEU A 49 -2.52 -4.13 -25.88
C LEU A 49 -3.55 -5.24 -25.67
N THR A 50 -4.02 -5.44 -24.43
CA THR A 50 -5.01 -6.48 -24.10
C THR A 50 -6.40 -6.18 -24.66
N SER A 51 -6.72 -4.92 -24.95
CA SER A 51 -7.96 -4.56 -25.63
C SER A 51 -8.02 -5.08 -27.06
N PHE A 52 -6.87 -5.22 -27.74
CA PHE A 52 -6.78 -5.77 -29.09
C PHE A 52 -6.36 -7.24 -29.12
N ALA A 53 -5.64 -7.71 -28.09
CA ALA A 53 -5.16 -9.08 -27.97
C ALA A 53 -5.33 -9.58 -26.52
N PRO A 54 -6.53 -10.04 -26.13
CA PRO A 54 -6.82 -10.44 -24.74
C PRO A 54 -5.91 -11.54 -24.19
N TYR A 55 -5.41 -12.43 -25.07
CA TYR A 55 -4.50 -13.53 -24.71
C TYR A 55 -3.10 -13.07 -24.27
N LEU A 56 -2.73 -11.79 -24.47
CA LEU A 56 -1.46 -11.21 -24.00
C LEU A 56 -1.55 -10.66 -22.57
N THR A 57 -2.64 -10.94 -21.86
CA THR A 57 -2.80 -10.56 -20.45
C THR A 57 -1.75 -11.25 -19.56
N LYS A 58 -1.25 -10.53 -18.55
CA LYS A 58 -0.20 -11.00 -17.63
C LYS A 58 -0.69 -11.02 -16.17
N GLY A 59 -1.97 -11.30 -15.98
CA GLY A 59 -2.65 -11.26 -14.68
C GLY A 59 -3.22 -9.88 -14.34
N THR A 60 -4.13 -9.85 -13.37
CA THR A 60 -4.75 -8.63 -12.86
C THR A 60 -3.96 -8.11 -11.66
N MET A 61 -3.57 -6.83 -11.70
CA MET A 61 -3.09 -6.11 -10.52
C MET A 61 -4.15 -5.09 -10.12
N PRO A 62 -5.12 -5.46 -9.26
CA PRO A 62 -6.07 -4.49 -8.72
C PRO A 62 -5.30 -3.39 -7.98
N ARG A 63 -5.78 -2.15 -8.04
CA ARG A 63 -5.20 -1.09 -7.21
C ARG A 63 -5.56 -1.40 -5.76
N ALA A 64 -4.58 -1.26 -4.87
CA ALA A 64 -4.76 -1.51 -3.42
C ALA A 64 -5.99 -0.78 -2.83
N PHE A 65 -6.32 0.40 -3.37
CA PHE A 65 -7.41 1.26 -2.92
C PHE A 65 -8.52 1.40 -3.96
N ASP A 66 -8.72 0.42 -4.86
CA ASP A 66 -9.78 0.49 -5.88
C ASP A 66 -11.19 0.65 -5.30
N HIS A 67 -11.40 0.20 -4.07
CA HIS A 67 -12.67 0.26 -3.35
C HIS A 67 -12.90 1.60 -2.61
N LEU A 68 -11.88 2.46 -2.50
CA LEU A 68 -11.97 3.74 -1.79
C LEU A 68 -12.30 4.89 -2.75
N GLN A 69 -12.99 5.91 -2.24
CA GLN A 69 -13.29 7.09 -3.04
C GLN A 69 -11.99 7.86 -3.36
N LEU A 70 -11.91 8.45 -4.57
CA LEU A 70 -10.71 9.17 -5.00
C LEU A 70 -10.37 10.34 -4.07
N GLY A 71 -11.39 11.02 -3.53
CA GLY A 71 -11.22 12.11 -2.58
C GLY A 71 -10.49 11.68 -1.31
N GLU A 72 -10.83 10.51 -0.75
CA GLU A 72 -10.19 9.97 0.45
C GLU A 72 -8.72 9.63 0.20
N GLN A 73 -8.41 9.05 -0.98
CA GLN A 73 -7.04 8.77 -1.38
C GLN A 73 -6.21 10.06 -1.52
N LEU A 74 -6.80 11.13 -2.05
CA LEU A 74 -6.14 12.43 -2.19
C LEU A 74 -5.92 13.11 -0.84
N VAL A 75 -6.87 13.01 0.09
CA VAL A 75 -6.71 13.53 1.46
C VAL A 75 -5.57 12.79 2.16
N ALA A 76 -5.54 11.45 2.10
CA ALA A 76 -4.47 10.65 2.67
C ALA A 76 -3.09 11.00 2.07
N LEU A 77 -3.01 11.12 0.74
CA LEU A 77 -1.78 11.51 0.05
C LEU A 77 -1.31 12.92 0.47
N GLY A 78 -2.24 13.87 0.58
CA GLY A 78 -1.96 15.22 1.06
C GLY A 78 -1.41 15.23 2.49
N GLY A 79 -1.98 14.41 3.38
CA GLY A 79 -1.49 14.22 4.75
C GLY A 79 -0.05 13.71 4.78
N VAL A 80 0.26 12.66 4.00
CA VAL A 80 1.63 12.13 3.88
C VAL A 80 2.59 13.21 3.39
N PHE A 81 2.26 13.97 2.34
CA PHE A 81 3.14 15.04 1.89
C PHE A 81 3.33 16.14 2.94
N ARG A 82 2.25 16.49 3.66
CA ARG A 82 2.30 17.49 4.73
C ARG A 82 3.24 17.05 5.86
N SER A 83 3.19 15.78 6.27
CA SER A 83 4.01 15.25 7.36
C SER A 83 5.50 15.19 7.03
N GLN A 84 5.87 15.16 5.75
CA GLN A 84 7.27 15.21 5.31
C GLN A 84 7.82 16.64 5.15
N MET A 85 7.01 17.69 5.36
CA MET A 85 7.48 19.08 5.21
C MET A 85 8.18 19.58 6.48
N PRO A 86 9.26 20.37 6.34
CA PRO A 86 10.08 20.82 7.48
C PRO A 86 9.34 21.68 8.51
N ASN A 87 8.20 22.28 8.13
CA ASN A 87 7.37 23.10 9.02
C ASN A 87 6.07 22.37 9.43
N HIS A 88 6.05 21.04 9.37
CA HIS A 88 4.93 20.26 9.88
C HIS A 88 4.86 20.37 11.41
N ASN A 89 3.68 20.71 11.92
CA ASN A 89 3.38 20.63 13.35
C ASN A 89 2.41 19.44 13.56
N PRO A 90 2.84 18.39 14.29
CA PRO A 90 2.00 17.22 14.55
C PRO A 90 0.82 17.52 15.49
N ASP A 91 0.88 18.57 16.31
CA ASP A 91 -0.12 18.86 17.36
C ASP A 91 -1.54 19.15 16.81
N HIS A 92 -1.66 19.46 15.53
CA HIS A 92 -2.93 19.80 14.87
C HIS A 92 -3.18 18.94 13.62
N GLU A 93 -2.51 17.79 13.52
CA GLU A 93 -2.74 16.89 12.40
C GLU A 93 -4.13 16.25 12.51
N LYS A 94 -4.85 16.22 11.39
CA LYS A 94 -6.13 15.52 11.30
C LYS A 94 -5.87 14.04 11.15
N LEU A 95 -5.77 13.36 12.29
CA LEU A 95 -5.57 11.92 12.33
C LEU A 95 -6.90 11.17 12.07
N PRO A 96 -6.85 9.96 11.48
CA PRO A 96 -8.04 9.14 11.37
C PRO A 96 -8.50 8.67 12.75
N ALA A 97 -9.80 8.41 12.93
CA ALA A 97 -10.36 7.90 14.18
C ALA A 97 -9.70 6.60 14.68
N LEU A 98 -9.07 5.83 13.78
CA LEU A 98 -8.28 4.66 14.12
C LEU A 98 -7.05 5.00 14.97
N ALA A 99 -6.43 6.17 14.75
CA ALA A 99 -5.26 6.61 15.52
C ALA A 99 -5.62 6.83 16.99
N ASP A 100 -6.74 7.50 17.28
CA ASP A 100 -7.21 7.72 18.65
C ASP A 100 -7.48 6.40 19.38
N GLN A 101 -8.09 5.42 18.68
CA GLN A 101 -8.31 4.08 19.24
C GLN A 101 -6.98 3.38 19.53
N TRP A 102 -6.00 3.54 18.65
CA TRP A 102 -4.67 2.97 18.83
C TRP A 102 -3.94 3.59 20.03
N PHE A 103 -3.93 4.92 20.15
CA PHE A 103 -3.33 5.62 21.29
C PHE A 103 -4.01 5.22 22.59
N LYS A 104 -5.34 5.19 22.61
CA LYS A 104 -6.08 4.75 23.78
C LYS A 104 -5.68 3.33 24.22
N ARG A 105 -5.62 2.37 23.30
CA ARG A 105 -5.20 1.00 23.63
C ARG A 105 -3.76 0.97 24.15
N TYR A 106 -2.86 1.70 23.50
CA TYR A 106 -1.47 1.80 23.95
C TYR A 106 -1.36 2.37 25.38
N ASP A 107 -2.06 3.47 25.67
CA ASP A 107 -2.08 4.11 26.99
C ASP A 107 -2.72 3.22 28.06
N ASP A 108 -3.73 2.42 27.67
CA ASP A 108 -4.36 1.40 28.52
C ASP A 108 -3.42 0.17 28.75
N GLY A 109 -2.19 0.18 28.21
CA GLY A 109 -1.18 -0.87 28.39
C GLY A 109 -1.32 -2.07 27.46
N TYR A 110 -2.14 -1.96 26.41
CA TYR A 110 -2.37 -3.03 25.44
C TYR A 110 -1.16 -3.22 24.51
N ASP A 111 -0.84 -4.48 24.19
CA ASP A 111 0.17 -4.82 23.17
C ASP A 111 -0.38 -4.55 21.76
N CYS A 112 -0.18 -3.31 21.30
CA CYS A 112 -0.58 -2.86 19.97
C CYS A 112 0.06 -3.64 18.80
N THR A 113 1.07 -4.49 19.03
CA THR A 113 1.61 -5.37 17.96
C THR A 113 0.61 -6.47 17.56
N ARG A 114 -0.33 -6.81 18.46
CA ARG A 114 -1.38 -7.81 18.25
C ARG A 114 -2.68 -7.20 17.75
N TRP A 115 -2.63 -6.01 17.14
CA TRP A 115 -3.81 -5.23 16.75
C TRP A 115 -4.87 -6.04 15.98
N TYR A 116 -4.43 -6.86 15.01
CA TYR A 116 -5.32 -7.63 14.13
C TYR A 116 -5.61 -9.06 14.61
N THR A 117 -4.96 -9.52 15.66
CA THR A 117 -5.10 -10.90 16.18
C THR A 117 -5.77 -10.97 17.56
N ALA A 118 -5.96 -9.81 18.19
CA ALA A 118 -6.57 -9.62 19.50
C ALA A 118 -7.94 -10.29 19.64
N GLU A 119 -8.84 -10.01 18.69
CA GLU A 119 -10.24 -10.42 18.75
C GLU A 119 -10.39 -11.93 18.50
N SER A 120 -9.57 -12.50 17.61
CA SER A 120 -9.55 -13.94 17.35
C SER A 120 -9.11 -14.74 18.58
N GLN A 121 -8.14 -14.24 19.35
CA GLN A 121 -7.67 -14.94 20.55
C GLN A 121 -8.60 -14.79 21.75
N ALA A 122 -9.25 -13.63 21.90
CA ALA A 122 -10.30 -13.45 22.90
C ALA A 122 -11.47 -14.41 22.64
N GLN A 123 -11.89 -14.56 21.37
CA GLN A 123 -12.94 -15.49 20.96
C GLN A 123 -12.58 -16.96 21.27
N GLU A 124 -11.36 -17.40 20.97
CA GLU A 124 -10.88 -18.77 21.25
C GLU A 124 -10.75 -19.10 22.75
N SER A 125 -10.39 -18.11 23.57
CA SER A 125 -10.30 -18.28 25.02
C SER A 125 -11.67 -18.47 25.68
N ILE A 126 -12.71 -17.84 25.13
CA ILE A 126 -14.09 -17.97 25.61
C ILE A 126 -14.65 -19.36 25.24
N THR A 127 -14.35 -19.89 24.05
CA THR A 127 -14.78 -21.23 23.64
C THR A 127 -14.01 -22.37 24.32
N SER A 128 -12.73 -22.17 24.67
CA SER A 128 -11.95 -23.19 25.40
C SER A 128 -12.27 -23.27 26.89
N GLY A 129 -12.83 -22.22 27.49
CA GLY A 129 -13.29 -22.21 28.88
C GLY A 129 -14.69 -22.79 29.11
N ALA A 130 -15.37 -23.24 28.05
CA ALA A 130 -16.73 -23.77 28.08
C ALA A 130 -16.81 -25.31 27.95
N ASN A 131 -15.68 -26.02 28.00
CA ASN A 131 -15.59 -27.49 28.02
C ASN A 131 -15.00 -27.99 29.34
#